data_AF-A0A0M1J3N6-F1
#
_entry.id   AF-A0A0M1J3N6-F1
#
_cell.length_a   1.000
_cell.length_b   1.000
_cell.length_c   1.000
_cell.angle_alpha   90.00
_cell.angle_beta   90.00
_cell.angle_gamma   90.00
#
_symmetry.space_group_name_H-M   'P 1'
#
loop_
_entity.id
_entity.type
_entity.pdbx_description
1 polymer ?
#
loop_
_entity_poly.entity_id
_entity_poly.type
_entity_poly.pdbx_seq_one_letter_code
_entity_poly.pdbx_strand_id
1 'polypeptide(L)'
;MGDGSTGQQQLDTGVLAINSGRIMEQNKQAIQVIIGNPPYSAGQNNANDNNQNTAYPALDQRIMDTYVARSSATNKNALYDSYIRAMRWASDRIGERGIIGFVTNAGFVDSNSANGLRLCLAQEFSSIYILHLRGNQRTAGELSRQEGGKIFGSGSRAPIAISLLVKNPAAPAPGQIYIYDIGDNLTREEKLAKLVAWEHLAGIDWQRIQPDSYGDWLQQRDQGFERFMPLGAKKQLTAQPIFANYSMGVNTARDAWCYNADKVAVAANMQRML
;
A
#
# COMPACT_ATOMS: atom_id res chain seq x y z
N MET A 1 -38.78 -8.79 5.67
CA MET A 1 -38.55 -9.24 4.27
C MET A 1 -37.39 -8.43 3.73
N GLY A 2 -36.41 -9.11 3.12
CA GLY A 2 -35.10 -8.58 2.78
C GLY A 2 -34.01 -9.38 3.51
N ASP A 3 -33.89 -10.67 3.18
CA ASP A 3 -32.85 -11.55 3.69
C ASP A 3 -31.52 -11.24 3.01
N GLY A 4 -30.51 -10.89 3.82
CA GLY A 4 -29.15 -10.59 3.39
C GLY A 4 -28.38 -11.86 2.99
N SER A 5 -28.78 -12.47 1.88
CA SER A 5 -28.05 -13.58 1.26
C SER A 5 -27.15 -13.05 0.14
N THR A 6 -25.89 -12.74 0.44
CA THR A 6 -24.85 -12.67 -0.60
C THR A 6 -23.46 -12.73 0.03
N GLY A 7 -22.79 -13.88 -0.10
CA GLY A 7 -21.35 -13.98 0.16
C GLY A 7 -20.83 -15.24 0.85
N GLN A 8 -21.64 -16.28 1.10
CA GLN A 8 -21.09 -17.57 1.52
C GLN A 8 -20.50 -18.28 0.30
N GLN A 9 -19.17 -18.27 0.16
CA GLN A 9 -18.48 -19.28 -0.62
C GLN A 9 -18.97 -20.65 -0.14
N GLN A 10 -19.52 -21.44 -1.05
CA GLN A 10 -20.01 -22.78 -0.77
C GLN A 10 -18.79 -23.64 -0.42
N LEU A 11 -18.51 -23.75 0.89
CA LEU A 11 -17.40 -24.53 1.41
C LEU A 11 -17.60 -25.99 1.00
N ASP A 12 -16.54 -26.61 0.46
CA ASP A 12 -16.59 -27.99 -0.04
C ASP A 12 -16.99 -28.94 1.10
N THR A 13 -18.16 -29.57 0.96
CA THR A 13 -18.69 -30.59 1.88
C THR A 13 -18.31 -32.02 1.45
N GLY A 14 -17.54 -32.16 0.39
CA GLY A 14 -17.01 -33.42 -0.13
C GLY A 14 -15.61 -33.73 0.39
N VAL A 15 -14.62 -33.78 -0.52
CA VAL A 15 -13.26 -34.29 -0.23
C VAL A 15 -12.52 -33.44 0.81
N LEU A 16 -12.79 -32.13 0.87
CA LEU A 16 -12.16 -31.20 1.81
C LEU A 16 -13.01 -30.89 3.04
N ALA A 17 -14.04 -31.69 3.36
CA ALA A 17 -14.98 -31.41 4.45
C ALA A 17 -14.28 -31.14 5.81
N ILE A 18 -13.21 -31.87 6.12
CA ILE A 18 -12.42 -31.64 7.35
C ILE A 18 -11.74 -30.27 7.34
N ASN A 19 -11.19 -29.85 6.19
CA ASN A 19 -10.57 -28.54 6.03
C ASN A 19 -11.60 -27.42 6.11
N SER A 20 -12.74 -27.59 5.42
CA SER A 20 -13.88 -26.68 5.48
C SER A 20 -14.40 -26.51 6.92
N GLY A 21 -14.52 -27.62 7.66
CA GLY A 21 -14.93 -27.59 9.07
C GLY A 21 -13.98 -26.78 9.96
N ARG A 22 -12.67 -26.93 9.77
CA ARG A 22 -11.66 -26.13 10.50
C ARG A 22 -11.79 -24.63 10.22
N ILE A 23 -12.06 -24.25 8.97
CA ILE A 23 -12.30 -22.86 8.58
C ILE A 23 -13.56 -22.31 9.26
N MET A 24 -14.64 -23.09 9.30
CA MET A 24 -15.88 -22.69 9.97
C MET A 24 -15.67 -22.45 11.47
N GLU A 25 -14.95 -23.35 12.14
CA GLU A 25 -14.63 -23.18 13.56
C GLU A 25 -13.71 -21.98 13.81
N GLN A 26 -12.73 -21.74 12.93
CA GLN A 26 -11.87 -20.55 13.00
C GLN A 26 -12.67 -19.24 12.79
N ASN A 27 -13.63 -19.23 11.87
CA ASN A 27 -14.45 -18.04 11.59
C ASN A 27 -15.32 -17.63 12.80
N LYS A 28 -15.68 -18.59 13.66
CA LYS A 28 -16.42 -18.31 14.91
C LYS A 28 -15.53 -17.69 16.00
N GLN A 29 -14.21 -17.82 15.91
CA GLN A 29 -13.30 -17.33 16.96
C GLN A 29 -13.16 -15.80 16.92
N ALA A 30 -13.11 -15.19 18.10
CA ALA A 30 -12.72 -13.79 18.26
C ALA A 30 -11.19 -13.67 18.15
N ILE A 31 -10.69 -13.41 16.94
CA ILE A 31 -9.25 -13.24 16.69
C ILE A 31 -8.81 -11.88 17.25
N GLN A 32 -7.85 -11.91 18.18
CA GLN A 32 -7.27 -10.70 18.78
C GLN A 32 -5.87 -10.38 18.24
N VAL A 33 -5.23 -11.31 17.53
CA VAL A 33 -3.88 -11.15 16.99
C VAL A 33 -3.84 -11.71 15.57
N ILE A 34 -3.41 -10.88 14.62
CA ILE A 34 -3.16 -11.29 13.24
C ILE A 34 -1.72 -10.92 12.91
N ILE A 35 -0.89 -11.91 12.56
CA ILE A 35 0.51 -11.69 12.20
C ILE A 35 0.85 -12.34 10.87
N GLY A 36 1.82 -11.78 10.15
CA GLY A 36 2.34 -12.43 8.95
C GLY A 36 3.11 -11.52 7.99
N ASN A 37 3.52 -12.12 6.89
CA ASN A 37 4.08 -11.44 5.73
C ASN A 37 3.12 -11.64 4.55
N PRO A 38 2.10 -10.76 4.39
CA PRO A 38 1.12 -10.93 3.32
C PRO A 38 1.77 -10.80 1.93
N PRO A 39 1.19 -11.37 0.87
CA PRO A 39 1.76 -11.30 -0.48
C PRO A 39 1.74 -9.86 -1.03
N TYR A 40 2.75 -9.51 -1.83
CA TYR A 40 2.86 -8.20 -2.49
C TYR A 40 2.61 -8.37 -3.99
N SER A 41 1.50 -7.85 -4.50
CA SER A 41 1.18 -7.89 -5.93
C SER A 41 0.16 -6.81 -6.27
N ALA A 42 0.62 -5.75 -6.93
CA ALA A 42 -0.25 -4.70 -7.48
C ALA A 42 -0.90 -5.10 -8.82
N GLY A 43 -0.47 -6.21 -9.42
CA GLY A 43 -0.93 -6.71 -10.72
C GLY A 43 0.18 -7.40 -11.50
N GLN A 44 -0.14 -7.80 -12.73
CA GLN A 44 0.83 -8.41 -13.65
C GLN A 44 1.75 -7.35 -14.28
N ASN A 45 3.01 -7.71 -14.53
CA ASN A 45 4.00 -6.81 -15.15
C ASN A 45 3.70 -6.61 -16.65
N ASN A 46 3.20 -7.64 -17.32
CA ASN A 46 2.81 -7.60 -18.72
C ASN A 46 1.36 -8.11 -18.87
N ALA A 47 0.59 -7.46 -19.75
CA ALA A 47 -0.74 -7.95 -20.11
C ALA A 47 -0.70 -9.39 -20.67
N ASN A 48 0.41 -9.77 -21.28
CA ASN A 48 0.62 -11.09 -21.87
C ASN A 48 0.89 -12.21 -20.85
N ASP A 49 1.15 -11.87 -19.58
CA ASP A 49 1.47 -12.87 -18.54
C ASP A 49 0.23 -13.67 -18.10
N ASN A 50 -0.98 -13.17 -18.41
CA ASN A 50 -2.27 -13.74 -18.02
C ASN A 50 -2.36 -14.14 -16.52
N ASN A 51 -1.72 -13.34 -15.66
CA ASN A 51 -1.58 -13.58 -14.23
C ASN A 51 -2.23 -12.43 -13.45
N GLN A 52 -3.46 -12.10 -13.82
CA GLN A 52 -4.23 -11.07 -13.14
C GLN A 52 -4.51 -11.48 -11.70
N ASN A 53 -4.46 -10.52 -10.78
CA ASN A 53 -4.82 -10.76 -9.40
C ASN A 53 -6.26 -11.28 -9.32
N THR A 54 -6.48 -12.30 -8.49
CA THR A 54 -7.82 -12.80 -8.17
C THR A 54 -8.72 -11.65 -7.70
N ALA A 55 -9.95 -11.62 -8.21
CA ALA A 55 -10.97 -10.68 -7.78
C ALA A 55 -11.60 -11.13 -6.45
N TYR A 56 -11.75 -10.21 -5.50
CA TYR A 56 -12.42 -10.48 -4.23
C TYR A 56 -13.51 -9.43 -4.01
N PRO A 57 -14.69 -9.55 -4.65
CA PRO A 57 -15.66 -8.47 -4.76
C PRO A 57 -16.05 -7.81 -3.42
N ALA A 58 -16.30 -8.62 -2.38
CA ALA A 58 -16.65 -8.10 -1.07
C ALA A 58 -15.48 -7.33 -0.40
N LEU A 59 -14.26 -7.86 -0.48
CA LEU A 59 -13.07 -7.20 0.08
C LEU A 59 -12.70 -5.94 -0.72
N ASP A 60 -12.79 -6.00 -2.04
CA ASP A 60 -12.53 -4.87 -2.93
C ASP A 60 -13.58 -3.77 -2.73
N GLN A 61 -14.83 -4.11 -2.42
CA GLN A 61 -15.86 -3.15 -2.00
C GLN A 61 -15.51 -2.49 -0.67
N ARG A 62 -15.02 -3.25 0.33
CA ARG A 62 -14.53 -2.67 1.59
C ARG A 62 -13.40 -1.67 1.35
N ILE A 63 -12.44 -1.99 0.47
CA ILE A 63 -11.38 -1.06 0.07
C ILE A 63 -11.95 0.19 -0.62
N MET A 64 -12.96 0.01 -1.46
CA MET A 64 -13.64 1.10 -2.16
C MET A 64 -14.28 2.09 -1.16
N ASP A 65 -15.05 1.55 -0.21
CA ASP A 65 -15.80 2.32 0.78
C ASP A 65 -14.91 2.97 1.85
N THR A 66 -13.72 2.40 2.10
CA THR A 66 -12.78 2.95 3.09
C THR A 66 -11.66 3.77 2.43
N TYR A 67 -10.72 3.11 1.77
CA TYR A 67 -9.44 3.72 1.37
C TYR A 67 -9.58 4.57 0.11
N VAL A 68 -10.29 4.06 -0.89
CA VAL A 68 -10.47 4.71 -2.19
C VAL A 68 -11.36 5.95 -2.05
N ALA A 69 -12.45 5.85 -1.27
CA ALA A 69 -13.37 6.96 -1.02
C ALA A 69 -12.67 8.19 -0.43
N ARG A 70 -11.61 7.98 0.37
CA ARG A 70 -10.84 9.04 1.01
C ARG A 70 -9.57 9.46 0.27
N SER A 71 -9.20 8.73 -0.78
CA SER A 71 -8.03 9.10 -1.57
C SER A 71 -8.34 10.25 -2.54
N SER A 72 -7.45 11.23 -2.57
CA SER A 72 -7.50 12.36 -3.50
C SER A 72 -6.83 12.07 -4.85
N ALA A 73 -6.13 10.93 -4.97
CA ALA A 73 -5.42 10.56 -6.19
C ALA A 73 -6.38 10.21 -7.32
N THR A 74 -6.03 10.59 -8.55
CA THR A 74 -6.79 10.22 -9.75
C THR A 74 -6.65 8.74 -10.08
N ASN A 75 -5.43 8.20 -9.98
CA ASN A 75 -5.17 6.78 -10.16
C ASN A 75 -5.13 6.09 -8.79
N LYS A 76 -6.05 5.14 -8.58
CA LYS A 76 -6.24 4.44 -7.31
C LYS A 76 -5.94 2.94 -7.40
N ASN A 77 -5.39 2.47 -8.53
CA ASN A 77 -5.15 1.04 -8.77
C ASN A 77 -4.22 0.41 -7.73
N ALA A 78 -3.23 1.17 -7.24
CA ALA A 78 -2.30 0.70 -6.22
C ALA A 78 -2.97 0.33 -4.88
N LEU A 79 -4.15 0.87 -4.58
CA LEU A 79 -4.90 0.55 -3.35
C LEU A 79 -5.47 -0.88 -3.34
N TYR A 80 -5.44 -1.58 -4.48
CA TYR A 80 -5.88 -2.97 -4.61
C TYR A 80 -4.70 -3.97 -4.64
N ASP A 81 -3.50 -3.53 -4.28
CA ASP A 81 -2.37 -4.44 -4.05
C ASP A 81 -2.73 -5.46 -2.95
N SER A 82 -2.31 -6.71 -3.14
CA SER A 82 -2.56 -7.83 -2.22
C SER A 82 -2.20 -7.55 -0.75
N TYR A 83 -1.16 -6.75 -0.47
CA TYR A 83 -0.83 -6.41 0.92
C TYR A 83 -1.82 -5.41 1.54
N ILE A 84 -2.38 -4.50 0.74
CA ILE A 84 -3.43 -3.56 1.19
C ILE A 84 -4.75 -4.31 1.38
N ARG A 85 -5.04 -5.29 0.51
CA ARG A 85 -6.14 -6.25 0.71
C ARG A 85 -5.99 -7.01 2.03
N ALA A 86 -4.78 -7.50 2.33
CA ALA A 86 -4.50 -8.16 3.60
C ALA A 86 -4.69 -7.22 4.81
N MET A 87 -4.25 -5.96 4.71
CA MET A 87 -4.49 -4.95 5.74
C MET A 87 -5.98 -4.70 5.95
N ARG A 88 -6.78 -4.50 4.88
CA ARG A 88 -8.24 -4.30 4.99
C ARG A 88 -8.94 -5.51 5.59
N TRP A 89 -8.61 -6.71 5.10
CA TRP A 89 -9.17 -7.96 5.60
C TRP A 89 -8.85 -8.15 7.09
N ALA A 90 -7.60 -7.93 7.51
CA ALA A 90 -7.19 -8.06 8.89
C ALA A 90 -7.88 -7.02 9.80
N SER A 91 -8.00 -5.78 9.31
CA SER A 91 -8.67 -4.68 10.01
C SER A 91 -10.16 -4.98 10.26
N ASP A 92 -10.83 -5.63 9.30
CA ASP A 92 -12.21 -6.07 9.45
C ASP A 92 -12.31 -7.34 10.32
N ARG A 93 -11.37 -8.30 10.18
CA ARG A 93 -11.40 -9.59 10.89
C ARG A 93 -11.13 -9.47 12.40
N ILE A 94 -10.32 -8.50 12.81
CA ILE A 94 -9.91 -8.32 14.22
C ILE A 94 -10.96 -7.62 15.09
N GLY A 95 -11.99 -7.02 14.48
CA GLY A 95 -13.05 -6.31 15.19
C GLY A 95 -12.55 -5.04 15.90
N GLU A 96 -12.97 -4.84 17.16
CA GLU A 96 -12.74 -3.61 17.93
C GLU A 96 -11.50 -3.67 18.85
N ARG A 97 -10.96 -4.86 19.10
CA ARG A 97 -9.83 -5.04 20.02
C ARG A 97 -8.85 -6.08 19.48
N GLY A 98 -7.60 -5.68 19.33
CA GLY A 98 -6.53 -6.59 18.95
C GLY A 98 -5.33 -5.89 18.34
N ILE A 99 -4.39 -6.69 17.86
CA ILE A 99 -3.14 -6.24 17.24
C ILE A 99 -2.95 -6.93 15.88
N ILE A 100 -2.64 -6.14 14.86
CA ILE A 100 -2.19 -6.63 13.55
C ILE A 100 -0.70 -6.35 13.44
N GLY A 101 0.10 -7.37 13.16
CA GLY A 101 1.54 -7.24 12.96
C GLY A 101 2.00 -7.77 11.61
N PHE A 102 2.33 -6.88 10.69
CA PHE A 102 2.74 -7.26 9.35
C PHE A 102 4.12 -6.76 8.94
N VAL A 103 4.78 -7.54 8.10
CA VAL A 103 5.91 -7.08 7.28
C VAL A 103 5.38 -6.89 5.87
N THR A 104 5.33 -5.65 5.37
CA THR A 104 4.73 -5.31 4.07
C THR A 104 5.60 -4.39 3.23
N ASN A 105 5.19 -4.19 1.98
CA ASN A 105 5.68 -3.09 1.17
C ASN A 105 5.38 -1.75 1.87
N ALA A 106 6.40 -0.92 2.08
CA ALA A 106 6.27 0.37 2.78
C ALA A 106 5.69 1.50 1.92
N GLY A 107 5.38 1.26 0.65
CA GLY A 107 4.90 2.31 -0.26
C GLY A 107 3.66 3.07 0.23
N PHE A 108 2.84 2.47 1.09
CA PHE A 108 1.67 3.16 1.66
C PHE A 108 2.02 4.29 2.65
N VAL A 109 3.22 4.29 3.23
CA VAL A 109 3.66 5.26 4.24
C VAL A 109 3.77 6.67 3.66
N ASP A 110 4.16 6.78 2.37
CA ASP A 110 4.49 8.06 1.73
C ASP A 110 3.84 8.25 0.34
N SER A 111 3.20 7.24 -0.24
CA SER A 111 2.63 7.40 -1.59
C SER A 111 1.41 8.33 -1.64
N ASN A 112 1.31 9.10 -2.72
CA ASN A 112 0.17 10.00 -2.99
C ASN A 112 -1.18 9.25 -3.05
N SER A 113 -1.20 8.03 -3.60
CA SER A 113 -2.44 7.25 -3.71
C SER A 113 -2.91 6.63 -2.40
N ALA A 114 -2.01 6.45 -1.43
CA ALA A 114 -2.33 5.81 -0.15
C ALA A 114 -2.78 6.78 0.95
N ASN A 115 -2.98 8.05 0.64
CA ASN A 115 -3.42 9.04 1.61
C ASN A 115 -4.78 8.66 2.26
N GLY A 116 -5.72 8.14 1.47
CA GLY A 116 -6.99 7.62 1.98
C GLY A 116 -6.84 6.40 2.91
N LEU A 117 -5.87 5.51 2.61
CA LEU A 117 -5.51 4.40 3.49
C LEU A 117 -4.94 4.93 4.81
N ARG A 118 -3.99 5.87 4.77
CA ARG A 118 -3.40 6.49 5.98
C ARG A 118 -4.46 7.17 6.86
N LEU A 119 -5.38 7.91 6.27
CA LEU A 119 -6.52 8.52 6.98
C LEU A 119 -7.43 7.47 7.64
N CYS A 120 -7.73 6.38 6.94
CA CYS A 120 -8.50 5.28 7.51
C CYS A 120 -7.77 4.61 8.67
N LEU A 121 -6.49 4.28 8.52
CA LEU A 121 -5.71 3.65 9.59
C LEU A 121 -5.69 4.54 10.84
N ALA A 122 -5.43 5.85 10.67
CA ALA A 122 -5.41 6.79 11.78
C ALA A 122 -6.76 6.90 12.50
N GLN A 123 -7.88 6.68 11.81
CA GLN A 123 -9.20 6.66 12.45
C GLN A 123 -9.51 5.32 13.13
N GLU A 124 -9.18 4.21 12.48
CA GLU A 124 -9.61 2.88 12.90
C GLU A 124 -8.75 2.25 14.00
N PHE A 125 -7.51 2.71 14.15
CA PHE A 125 -6.55 2.15 15.11
C PHE A 125 -6.23 3.17 16.20
N SER A 126 -6.08 2.69 17.44
CA SER A 126 -5.69 3.52 18.57
C SER A 126 -4.22 3.94 18.48
N SER A 127 -3.36 3.00 18.09
CA SER A 127 -1.92 3.22 17.95
C SER A 127 -1.39 2.51 16.71
N ILE A 128 -0.47 3.16 16.01
CA ILE A 128 0.14 2.68 14.78
C ILE A 128 1.66 2.82 14.93
N TYR A 129 2.39 1.72 14.87
CA TYR A 129 3.86 1.72 14.89
C TYR A 129 4.38 1.26 13.54
N ILE A 130 5.16 2.11 12.87
CA ILE A 130 5.75 1.83 11.55
C ILE A 130 7.26 1.90 11.66
N LEU A 131 7.91 0.74 11.62
CA LEU A 131 9.35 0.65 11.47
C LEU A 131 9.68 0.55 9.98
N HIS A 132 10.12 1.65 9.40
CA HIS A 132 10.46 1.75 7.98
C HIS A 132 11.87 1.23 7.74
N LEU A 133 11.98 0.06 7.11
CA LEU A 133 13.26 -0.64 6.86
C LEU A 133 13.93 -0.21 5.54
N ARG A 134 13.30 0.69 4.78
CA ARG A 134 13.78 1.16 3.47
C ARG A 134 14.03 -0.01 2.51
N GLY A 135 14.97 0.15 1.58
CA GLY A 135 15.40 -0.88 0.63
C GLY A 135 14.72 -0.79 -0.74
N ASN A 136 14.20 0.38 -1.13
CA ASN A 136 13.59 0.60 -2.43
C ASN A 136 14.63 0.63 -3.56
N GLN A 137 14.91 -0.54 -4.13
CA GLN A 137 15.83 -0.72 -5.25
C GLN A 137 15.14 -0.54 -6.63
N ARG A 138 13.98 0.11 -6.69
CA ARG A 138 13.43 0.66 -7.94
C ARG A 138 13.90 2.09 -8.20
N THR A 139 14.54 2.71 -7.21
CA THR A 139 15.19 4.02 -7.34
C THR A 139 16.58 3.88 -7.98
N ALA A 140 17.21 5.00 -8.32
CA ALA A 140 18.55 5.05 -8.91
C ALA A 140 19.37 6.20 -8.29
N GLY A 141 20.69 6.16 -8.47
CA GLY A 141 21.60 7.20 -8.00
C GLY A 141 21.69 7.27 -6.47
N GLU A 142 21.79 8.49 -5.94
CA GLU A 142 21.98 8.74 -4.51
C GLU A 142 20.84 8.20 -3.65
N LEU A 143 19.60 8.33 -4.12
CA LEU A 143 18.43 7.80 -3.42
C LEU A 143 18.54 6.28 -3.23
N SER A 144 19.01 5.55 -4.25
CA SER A 144 19.22 4.10 -4.14
C SER A 144 20.33 3.72 -3.17
N ARG A 145 21.33 4.59 -2.98
CA ARG A 145 22.39 4.38 -1.98
C ARG A 145 21.85 4.58 -0.58
N GLN A 146 21.13 5.68 -0.37
CA GLN A 146 20.46 5.97 0.90
C GLN A 146 19.52 4.84 1.31
N GLU A 147 18.71 4.31 0.39
CA GLU A 147 17.80 3.17 0.65
C GLU A 147 18.52 1.93 1.21
N GLY A 148 19.78 1.72 0.82
CA GLY A 148 20.62 0.64 1.31
C GLY A 148 20.12 -0.77 0.93
N GLY A 149 20.49 -1.75 1.76
CA GLY A 149 20.24 -3.17 1.52
C GLY A 149 18.76 -3.56 1.55
N LYS A 150 18.40 -4.52 0.69
CA LYS A 150 17.04 -5.09 0.61
C LYS A 150 16.84 -6.15 1.70
N ILE A 151 15.78 -6.00 2.50
CA ILE A 151 15.44 -6.95 3.58
C ILE A 151 15.18 -8.36 3.06
N PHE A 152 14.58 -8.51 1.88
CA PHE A 152 14.32 -9.82 1.26
C PHE A 152 15.29 -10.18 0.12
N GLY A 153 16.43 -9.48 0.01
CA GLY A 153 17.47 -9.82 -0.97
C GLY A 153 16.96 -9.76 -2.42
N SER A 154 17.11 -10.85 -3.19
CA SER A 154 16.60 -10.94 -4.56
C SER A 154 15.07 -11.10 -4.64
N GLY A 155 14.41 -11.51 -3.57
CA GLY A 155 12.97 -11.80 -3.57
C GLY A 155 12.05 -10.56 -3.66
N SER A 156 12.54 -9.36 -3.35
CA SER A 156 11.78 -8.12 -3.51
C SER A 156 12.69 -6.91 -3.70
N ARG A 157 12.27 -5.98 -4.55
CA ARG A 157 12.89 -4.65 -4.73
C ARG A 157 12.09 -3.52 -4.08
N ALA A 158 11.00 -3.84 -3.40
CA ALA A 158 10.14 -2.85 -2.73
C ALA A 158 10.78 -2.38 -1.42
N PRO A 159 10.52 -1.14 -0.99
CA PRO A 159 10.81 -0.76 0.39
C PRO A 159 9.96 -1.60 1.34
N ILE A 160 10.49 -1.94 2.51
CA ILE A 160 9.82 -2.81 3.49
C ILE A 160 9.54 -2.03 4.77
N ALA A 161 8.39 -2.28 5.38
CA ALA A 161 8.08 -1.77 6.72
C ALA A 161 7.50 -2.90 7.59
N ILE A 162 7.86 -2.87 8.88
CA ILE A 162 7.16 -3.62 9.92
C ILE A 162 6.09 -2.69 10.49
N SER A 163 4.83 -3.11 10.42
CA SER A 163 3.67 -2.34 10.86
C SER A 163 2.97 -3.07 12.00
N LEU A 164 2.79 -2.39 13.12
CA LEU A 164 1.93 -2.85 14.21
C LEU A 164 0.75 -1.90 14.35
N LEU A 165 -0.45 -2.42 14.10
CA LEU A 165 -1.71 -1.68 14.16
C LEU A 165 -2.51 -2.18 15.36
N VAL A 166 -2.75 -1.31 16.33
CA VAL A 166 -3.40 -1.67 17.60
C VAL A 166 -4.80 -1.07 17.64
N LYS A 167 -5.81 -1.91 17.89
CA LYS A 167 -7.15 -1.47 18.26
C LYS A 167 -7.36 -1.68 19.76
N ASN A 168 -7.60 -0.59 20.47
CA ASN A 168 -7.91 -0.61 21.88
C ASN A 168 -9.04 0.39 22.18
N PRO A 169 -10.27 -0.08 22.49
CA PRO A 169 -11.41 0.79 22.80
C PRO A 169 -11.21 1.64 24.06
N ALA A 170 -10.28 1.25 24.94
CA ALA A 170 -9.95 2.00 26.15
C ALA A 170 -8.82 3.03 25.94
N ALA A 171 -8.29 3.16 24.71
CA ALA A 171 -7.26 4.14 24.43
C ALA A 171 -7.81 5.57 24.56
N PRO A 172 -7.02 6.52 25.08
CA PRO A 172 -7.48 7.89 25.32
C PRO A 172 -7.74 8.67 24.02
N ALA A 173 -7.08 8.27 22.93
CA ALA A 173 -7.27 8.87 21.61
C ALA A 173 -6.96 7.83 20.52
N PRO A 174 -7.67 7.91 19.37
CA PRO A 174 -7.31 7.16 18.17
C PRO A 174 -6.08 7.77 17.48
N GLY A 175 -5.49 7.03 16.54
CA GLY A 175 -4.55 7.57 15.56
C GLY A 175 -3.19 8.01 16.10
N GLN A 176 -2.73 7.42 17.21
CA GLN A 176 -1.39 7.72 17.72
C GLN A 176 -0.34 7.04 16.83
N ILE A 177 0.28 7.81 15.93
CA ILE A 177 1.22 7.29 14.94
C ILE A 177 2.66 7.48 15.42
N TYR A 178 3.43 6.40 15.35
CA TYR A 178 4.83 6.30 15.72
C TYR A 178 5.60 5.74 14.53
N ILE A 179 6.59 6.48 14.04
CA ILE A 179 7.42 6.05 12.91
C ILE A 179 8.87 6.05 13.34
N TYR A 180 9.61 5.04 12.89
CA TYR A 180 11.06 5.01 12.97
C TYR A 180 11.61 4.65 11.60
N ASP A 181 12.49 5.49 11.05
CA ASP A 181 13.30 5.13 9.88
C ASP A 181 14.58 4.45 10.33
N ILE A 182 14.88 3.28 9.79
CA ILE A 182 16.08 2.51 10.15
C ILE A 182 17.40 3.25 9.87
N GLY A 183 17.39 4.19 8.92
CA GLY A 183 18.50 5.04 8.54
C GLY A 183 19.07 4.77 7.15
N ASP A 184 19.89 5.71 6.70
CA ASP A 184 20.50 5.75 5.37
C ASP A 184 21.71 4.83 5.24
N ASN A 185 21.96 4.34 4.02
CA ASN A 185 23.17 3.64 3.60
C ASN A 185 23.49 2.36 4.38
N LEU A 186 22.51 1.79 5.08
CA LEU A 186 22.69 0.54 5.82
C LEU A 186 22.58 -0.67 4.91
N THR A 187 23.49 -1.63 5.06
CA THR A 187 23.41 -2.96 4.48
C THR A 187 22.23 -3.76 5.05
N ARG A 188 21.89 -4.89 4.43
CA ARG A 188 20.82 -5.76 4.95
C ARG A 188 21.20 -6.27 6.34
N GLU A 189 22.44 -6.68 6.51
CA GLU A 189 22.97 -7.30 7.72
C GLU A 189 22.96 -6.30 8.89
N GLU A 190 23.34 -5.05 8.66
CA GLU A 190 23.26 -3.98 9.66
C GLU A 190 21.81 -3.68 10.06
N LYS A 191 20.89 -3.66 9.10
CA LYS A 191 19.46 -3.49 9.37
C LYS A 191 18.93 -4.63 10.26
N LEU A 192 19.28 -5.88 9.94
CA LEU A 192 18.88 -7.05 10.73
C LEU A 192 19.53 -7.05 12.12
N ALA A 193 20.79 -6.64 12.23
CA ALA A 193 21.48 -6.51 13.51
C ALA A 193 20.80 -5.50 14.44
N LYS A 194 20.34 -4.36 13.91
CA LYS A 194 19.53 -3.40 14.68
C LYS A 194 18.22 -4.02 15.20
N LEU A 195 17.51 -4.79 14.36
CA LEU A 195 16.28 -5.48 14.77
C LEU A 195 16.52 -6.46 15.91
N VAL A 196 17.61 -7.22 15.85
CA VAL A 196 18.00 -8.16 16.92
C VAL A 196 18.35 -7.41 18.19
N ALA A 197 19.08 -6.30 18.09
CA ALA A 197 19.52 -5.52 19.25
C ALA A 197 18.37 -4.83 20.01
N TRP A 198 17.28 -4.46 19.33
CA TRP A 198 16.14 -3.81 20.00
C TRP A 198 15.28 -4.77 20.82
N GLU A 199 15.22 -6.05 20.43
CA GLU A 199 14.41 -7.15 20.99
C GLU A 199 12.88 -6.93 20.99
N HIS A 200 12.41 -5.73 21.33
CA HIS A 200 11.02 -5.31 21.43
C HIS A 200 10.86 -3.81 21.13
N LEU A 201 9.63 -3.35 20.92
CA LEU A 201 9.32 -1.97 20.52
C LEU A 201 9.83 -0.89 21.48
N ALA A 202 9.96 -1.20 22.78
CA ALA A 202 10.43 -0.23 23.78
C ALA A 202 11.91 0.13 23.61
N GLY A 203 12.69 -0.64 22.83
CA GLY A 203 14.07 -0.33 22.49
C GLY A 203 14.23 0.64 21.32
N ILE A 204 13.13 1.05 20.69
CA ILE A 204 13.14 1.92 19.50
C ILE A 204 12.75 3.35 19.92
N ASP A 205 13.54 4.32 19.49
CA ASP A 205 13.30 5.74 19.75
C ASP A 205 12.30 6.31 18.74
N TRP A 206 11.01 6.07 18.99
CA TRP A 206 9.93 6.39 18.07
C TRP A 206 9.71 7.89 17.88
N GLN A 207 9.63 8.32 16.62
CA GLN A 207 9.13 9.65 16.28
C GLN A 207 7.60 9.62 16.26
N ARG A 208 6.97 10.42 17.13
CA ARG A 208 5.52 10.64 17.09
C ARG A 208 5.16 11.56 15.92
N ILE A 209 4.23 11.12 15.08
CA ILE A 209 3.74 11.87 13.93
C ILE A 209 2.33 12.37 14.21
N GLN A 210 2.09 13.65 13.94
CA GLN A 210 0.74 14.20 13.85
C GLN A 210 0.38 14.26 12.37
N PRO A 211 -0.58 13.45 11.88
CA PRO A 211 -0.96 13.45 10.48
C PRO A 211 -1.58 14.81 10.12
N ASP A 212 -1.29 15.31 8.91
CA ASP A 212 -1.93 16.51 8.40
C ASP A 212 -3.35 16.21 7.87
N SER A 213 -4.07 17.27 7.47
CA SER A 213 -5.42 17.16 6.89
C SER A 213 -5.47 16.38 5.59
N TYR A 214 -4.33 16.17 4.92
CA TYR A 214 -4.26 15.42 3.69
C TYR A 214 -3.93 13.94 3.90
N GLY A 215 -3.56 13.56 5.13
CA GLY A 215 -3.20 12.21 5.50
C GLY A 215 -1.71 11.91 5.32
N ASP A 216 -0.84 12.91 5.20
CA ASP A 216 0.60 12.71 5.02
C ASP A 216 1.28 12.48 6.38
N TRP A 217 2.06 11.40 6.47
CA TRP A 217 2.81 11.02 7.68
C TRP A 217 4.27 11.46 7.60
N LEU A 218 4.86 11.33 6.42
CA LEU A 218 6.21 11.79 6.12
C LEU A 218 6.11 12.96 5.14
N GLN A 219 7.16 13.78 5.07
CA GLN A 219 7.31 14.86 4.09
C GLN A 219 6.05 15.76 3.95
N GLN A 220 5.49 16.16 5.09
CA GLN A 220 4.27 16.98 5.12
C GLN A 220 4.45 18.28 4.34
N ARG A 221 3.40 18.64 3.59
CA ARG A 221 3.43 19.76 2.67
C ARG A 221 3.27 21.08 3.41
N ASP A 222 3.94 22.12 2.89
CA ASP A 222 3.68 23.49 3.31
C ASP A 222 2.39 24.01 2.66
N GLN A 223 1.39 24.35 3.49
CA GLN A 223 0.12 24.91 3.05
C GLN A 223 0.27 26.26 2.33
N GLY A 224 1.38 26.96 2.53
CA GLY A 224 1.72 28.18 1.78
C GLY A 224 1.82 27.94 0.27
N PHE A 225 2.11 26.71 -0.16
CA PHE A 225 2.22 26.37 -1.58
C PHE A 225 0.91 26.58 -2.34
N GLU A 226 -0.25 26.39 -1.70
CA GLU A 226 -1.57 26.56 -2.33
C GLU A 226 -1.87 28.03 -2.69
N ARG A 227 -1.08 28.98 -2.18
CA ARG A 227 -1.21 30.41 -2.51
C ARG A 227 -0.60 30.77 -3.86
N PHE A 228 0.27 29.94 -4.41
CA PHE A 228 0.88 30.20 -5.71
C PHE A 228 -0.10 29.94 -6.84
N MET A 229 0.11 30.63 -7.97
CA MET A 229 -0.69 30.41 -9.17
C MET A 229 -0.41 29.01 -9.73
N PRO A 230 -1.45 28.20 -9.99
CA PRO A 230 -1.26 26.87 -10.55
C PRO A 230 -0.73 26.95 -11.98
N LEU A 231 0.20 26.07 -12.35
CA LEU A 231 0.68 26.00 -13.73
C LEU A 231 -0.41 25.50 -14.68
N GLY A 232 -1.18 24.48 -14.29
CA GLY A 232 -2.25 23.91 -15.09
C GLY A 232 -3.20 23.09 -14.23
N ALA A 233 -4.47 23.01 -14.63
CA ALA A 233 -5.47 22.20 -13.95
C ALA A 233 -6.46 21.55 -14.92
N LYS A 234 -6.74 20.25 -14.74
CA LYS A 234 -7.80 19.55 -15.49
C LYS A 234 -9.19 19.76 -14.91
N LYS A 235 -9.26 20.04 -13.61
CA LYS A 235 -10.50 20.41 -12.91
C LYS A 235 -10.52 21.91 -12.74
N GLN A 236 -11.71 22.47 -12.67
CA GLN A 236 -11.88 23.90 -12.44
C GLN A 236 -11.31 24.26 -11.06
N LEU A 237 -10.37 25.20 -11.03
CA LEU A 237 -9.79 25.73 -9.80
C LEU A 237 -10.38 27.10 -9.48
N THR A 238 -10.24 27.50 -8.23
CA THR A 238 -10.57 28.85 -7.75
C THR A 238 -9.66 29.92 -8.37
N ALA A 239 -8.41 29.57 -8.67
CA ALA A 239 -7.45 30.44 -9.35
C ALA A 239 -7.28 30.03 -10.82
N GLN A 240 -7.17 31.04 -11.70
CA GLN A 240 -6.85 30.85 -13.11
C GLN A 240 -5.44 30.25 -13.26
N PRO A 241 -5.27 29.11 -13.96
CA PRO A 241 -3.95 28.54 -14.20
C PRO A 241 -3.18 29.31 -15.29
N ILE A 242 -1.85 29.21 -15.25
CA ILE A 242 -0.95 29.83 -16.25
C ILE A 242 -1.19 29.23 -17.64
N PHE A 243 -1.27 27.90 -17.72
CA PHE A 243 -1.50 27.17 -18.96
C PHE A 243 -2.94 26.65 -19.02
N ALA A 244 -3.64 27.02 -20.10
CA ALA A 244 -5.02 26.59 -20.34
C ALA A 244 -5.15 25.07 -20.55
N ASN A 245 -4.09 24.41 -21.06
CA ASN A 245 -4.07 22.97 -21.26
C ASN A 245 -2.65 22.42 -21.15
N TYR A 246 -2.56 21.12 -20.89
CA TYR A 246 -1.31 20.35 -20.80
C TYR A 246 -1.62 18.86 -21.06
N SER A 247 -0.61 18.07 -21.40
CA SER A 247 -0.75 16.62 -21.55
C SER A 247 0.38 15.90 -20.83
N MET A 248 0.15 14.63 -20.53
CA MET A 248 1.25 13.71 -20.22
C MET A 248 2.03 13.39 -21.50
N GLY A 249 3.21 12.78 -21.35
CA GLY A 249 3.93 12.18 -22.47
C GLY A 249 3.14 11.03 -23.10
N VAL A 250 3.51 10.68 -24.34
CA VAL A 250 2.91 9.54 -25.05
C VAL A 250 3.23 8.25 -24.29
N ASN A 251 2.21 7.44 -24.01
CA ASN A 251 2.34 6.12 -23.44
C ASN A 251 1.82 5.09 -24.43
N THR A 252 2.71 4.29 -25.02
CA THR A 252 2.31 3.30 -26.02
C THR A 252 1.87 1.96 -25.41
N ALA A 253 2.32 1.68 -24.17
CA ALA A 253 2.26 0.39 -23.48
C ALA A 253 2.94 -0.78 -24.23
N ARG A 254 3.73 -0.49 -25.29
CA ARG A 254 4.41 -1.47 -26.16
C ARG A 254 5.58 -0.80 -26.90
N ASP A 255 6.46 -0.16 -26.14
CA ASP A 255 7.54 0.67 -26.70
C ASP A 255 8.46 -0.12 -27.64
N ALA A 256 8.72 -1.41 -27.36
CA ALA A 256 9.50 -2.28 -28.25
C ALA A 256 8.94 -2.37 -29.69
N TRP A 257 7.63 -2.13 -29.86
CA TRP A 257 6.95 -2.11 -31.16
C TRP A 257 6.81 -0.69 -31.71
N CYS A 258 6.43 0.26 -30.86
CA CYS A 258 6.04 1.61 -31.26
C CYS A 258 7.20 2.62 -31.31
N TYR A 259 8.34 2.33 -30.67
CA TYR A 259 9.51 3.20 -30.62
C TYR A 259 10.75 2.47 -31.12
N ASN A 260 11.44 3.08 -32.09
CA ASN A 260 12.73 2.64 -32.58
C ASN A 260 13.53 3.85 -33.11
N ALA A 261 14.86 3.82 -32.98
CA ALA A 261 15.73 4.82 -33.60
C ALA A 261 15.72 4.71 -35.13
N ASP A 262 15.46 3.51 -35.67
CA ASP A 262 15.31 3.23 -37.09
C ASP A 262 13.83 3.33 -37.52
N LYS A 263 13.56 4.26 -38.44
CA LYS A 263 12.25 4.52 -39.02
C LYS A 263 11.68 3.32 -39.80
N VAL A 264 12.51 2.57 -40.52
CA VAL A 264 12.06 1.40 -41.29
C VAL A 264 11.69 0.26 -40.34
N ALA A 265 12.49 0.07 -39.29
CA ALA A 265 12.23 -0.96 -38.29
C ALA A 265 10.91 -0.73 -37.54
N VAL A 266 10.62 0.50 -37.10
CA VAL A 266 9.33 0.79 -36.43
C VAL A 266 8.14 0.59 -37.37
N ALA A 267 8.24 1.01 -38.63
CA ALA A 267 7.17 0.81 -39.60
C ALA A 267 6.87 -0.68 -39.82
N ALA A 268 7.92 -1.49 -39.98
CA ALA A 268 7.80 -2.93 -40.12
C ALA A 268 7.24 -3.60 -38.86
N ASN A 269 7.68 -3.19 -37.66
CA ASN A 269 7.13 -3.70 -36.40
C ASN A 269 5.62 -3.44 -36.30
N MET A 270 5.18 -2.21 -36.59
CA MET A 270 3.76 -1.87 -36.54
C MET A 270 2.93 -2.63 -37.58
N GLN A 271 3.45 -2.82 -38.80
CA GLN A 271 2.78 -3.64 -39.82
C GLN A 271 2.61 -5.10 -39.42
N ARG A 272 3.59 -5.69 -38.72
CA ARG A 272 3.47 -7.08 -38.23
C ARG A 272 2.47 -7.24 -37.09
N MET A 273 2.20 -6.17 -36.35
CA MET A 273 1.29 -6.20 -35.20
C MET A 273 -0.19 -6.05 -35.59
N LEU A 274 -0.46 -5.39 -36.72
CA LEU A 274 -1.81 -5.17 -37.27
C LEU A 274 -2.31 -6.40 -38.03
#